data_AF-A0A394DA77-F1
#
_entry.id   AF-A0A394DA77-F1
#
_cell.length_a   1.000
_cell.length_b   1.000
_cell.length_c   1.000
_cell.angle_alpha   90.00
_cell.angle_beta   90.00
_cell.angle_gamma   90.00
#
_symmetry.space_group_name_H-M   'P 1'
#
loop_
_entity.id
_entity.type
_entity.pdbx_description
1 polymer ?
#
loop_
_entity_poly.entity_id
_entity_poly.type
_entity_poly.pdbx_seq_one_letter_code
_entity_poly.pdbx_strand_id
1 'polypeptide(L)'
;MFQVKVEGRAFDSAEFGFWYDKLTETYKVVAVLMDNRASVKNLERTEVRVYRFGDNDDFCRKIQGFPIFPIQLHQDRKCVNDTFNWLALRNYNSHYKWDRDTITIDQLVINLLDLSKERYIQFSLPRGFDQVSLVEPNVSVLTDCLCFS
;
A
#
# COMPACT_ATOMS: atom_id res chain seq x y z
N MET A 1 -14.91 -2.34 -18.69
CA MET A 1 -13.71 -1.54 -18.34
C MET A 1 -14.17 -0.48 -17.36
N PHE A 2 -13.68 -0.54 -16.11
CA PHE A 2 -13.98 0.46 -15.09
C PHE A 2 -12.98 1.62 -15.23
N GLN A 3 -13.46 2.86 -15.26
CA GLN A 3 -12.59 4.04 -15.27
C GLN A 3 -12.60 4.68 -13.88
N VAL A 4 -11.46 4.66 -13.20
CA VAL A 4 -11.29 5.38 -11.93
C VAL A 4 -10.72 6.76 -12.26
N LYS A 5 -11.54 7.81 -12.07
CA LYS A 5 -11.06 9.19 -12.20
C LYS A 5 -10.37 9.59 -10.88
N VAL A 6 -9.05 9.76 -10.93
CA VAL A 6 -8.28 10.28 -9.81
C VAL A 6 -8.27 11.81 -9.91
N GLU A 7 -9.15 12.48 -9.17
CA GLU A 7 -9.20 13.95 -9.11
C GLU A 7 -8.25 14.50 -8.03
N GLY A 8 -7.35 15.43 -8.37
CA GLY A 8 -6.43 16.03 -7.40
C GLY A 8 -5.08 16.36 -8.01
N ARG A 9 -4.05 16.44 -7.15
CA ARG A 9 -2.65 16.63 -7.58
C ARG A 9 -2.20 15.50 -8.53
N ALA A 10 -1.21 15.78 -9.38
CA ALA A 10 -0.62 14.76 -10.23
C ALA A 10 0.17 13.75 -9.39
N PHE A 11 0.09 12.46 -9.76
CA PHE A 11 0.89 11.39 -9.20
C PHE A 11 1.69 10.72 -10.32
N ASP A 12 2.92 10.30 -10.04
CA ASP A 12 3.79 9.67 -11.05
C ASP A 12 3.40 8.20 -11.31
N SER A 13 2.77 7.54 -10.33
CA SER A 13 2.31 6.15 -10.46
C SER A 13 1.12 5.86 -9.55
N ALA A 14 0.34 4.84 -9.92
CA ALA A 14 -0.85 4.42 -9.20
C ALA A 14 -0.98 2.90 -9.25
N GLU A 15 -1.37 2.31 -8.13
CA GLU A 15 -1.53 0.88 -7.95
C GLU A 15 -2.89 0.56 -7.37
N PHE A 16 -3.52 -0.50 -7.85
CA PHE A 16 -4.94 -0.74 -7.60
C PHE A 16 -5.18 -2.11 -6.95
N GLY A 17 -5.90 -2.10 -5.84
CA GLY A 17 -6.46 -3.29 -5.21
C GLY A 17 -7.96 -3.35 -5.44
N PHE A 18 -8.49 -4.49 -5.86
CA PHE A 18 -9.92 -4.71 -6.05
C PHE A 18 -10.44 -5.67 -4.98
N TRP A 19 -11.62 -5.38 -4.44
CA TRP A 19 -12.24 -6.20 -3.41
C TRP A 19 -13.76 -6.05 -3.41
N TYR A 20 -14.45 -7.08 -2.92
CA TYR A 20 -15.90 -7.11 -2.77
C TYR A 20 -16.28 -7.17 -1.28
N ASP A 21 -16.99 -6.14 -0.83
CA ASP A 21 -17.55 -6.05 0.52
C ASP A 21 -18.79 -6.94 0.61
N LYS A 22 -18.68 -8.11 1.23
CA LYS A 22 -19.84 -8.99 1.43
C LYS A 22 -20.87 -8.41 2.39
N LEU A 23 -20.45 -7.57 3.35
CA LEU A 23 -21.36 -7.03 4.36
C LEU A 23 -22.28 -5.96 3.76
N THR A 24 -21.73 -5.18 2.84
CA THR A 24 -22.47 -4.08 2.22
C THR A 24 -22.80 -4.33 0.76
N GLU A 25 -22.47 -5.50 0.24
CA GLU A 25 -22.70 -5.95 -1.15
C GLU A 25 -22.16 -5.01 -2.23
N THR A 26 -21.04 -4.32 -1.98
CA THR A 26 -20.44 -3.35 -2.91
C THR A 26 -19.00 -3.68 -3.26
N TYR A 27 -18.53 -3.23 -4.41
CA TYR A 27 -17.11 -3.28 -4.74
C TYR A 27 -16.38 -2.10 -4.12
N LYS A 28 -15.18 -2.32 -3.58
CA LYS A 28 -14.23 -1.23 -3.33
C LYS A 28 -12.99 -1.41 -4.18
N VAL A 29 -12.46 -0.28 -4.64
CA VAL A 29 -11.16 -0.18 -5.30
C VAL A 29 -10.27 0.68 -4.42
N VAL A 30 -9.15 0.14 -4.01
CA VAL A 30 -8.09 0.89 -3.35
C VAL A 30 -7.14 1.38 -4.41
N ALA A 31 -6.84 2.68 -4.41
CA ALA A 31 -5.78 3.25 -5.23
C ALA A 31 -4.67 3.74 -4.30
N VAL A 32 -3.47 3.18 -4.44
CA VAL A 32 -2.24 3.68 -3.81
C VAL A 32 -1.53 4.55 -4.83
N LEU A 33 -1.52 5.85 -4.59
CA LEU A 33 -1.03 6.89 -5.48
C LEU A 33 0.31 7.39 -4.97
N MET A 34 1.32 7.43 -5.83
CA MET A 34 2.69 7.79 -5.44
C MET A 34 3.21 8.97 -6.26
N ASP A 35 3.72 9.98 -5.56
CA ASP A 35 4.42 11.13 -6.11
C ASP A 35 5.93 10.98 -5.84
N ASN A 36 6.66 10.57 -6.88
CA ASN A 36 8.11 10.37 -6.83
C ASN A 36 8.88 11.70 -6.87
N ARG A 37 8.22 12.80 -7.23
CA ARG A 37 8.81 14.14 -7.34
C ARG A 37 8.62 14.98 -6.08
N ALA A 38 7.70 14.59 -5.19
CA ALA A 38 7.46 15.29 -3.93
C ALA A 38 8.76 15.38 -3.08
N SER A 39 9.18 16.62 -2.85
CA SER A 39 10.33 16.95 -2.00
C SER A 39 10.09 16.55 -0.53
N VAL A 40 11.18 16.23 0.17
CA VAL A 40 11.23 15.72 1.57
C VAL A 40 10.44 16.56 2.58
N LYS A 41 10.11 17.82 2.28
CA LYS A 41 9.34 18.70 3.17
C LYS A 41 7.85 18.38 3.20
N ASN A 42 7.33 17.67 2.20
CA ASN A 42 5.93 17.30 2.12
C ASN A 42 5.78 15.82 2.46
N LEU A 43 5.30 15.51 3.67
CA LEU A 43 5.01 14.15 4.16
C LEU A 43 4.03 13.37 3.28
N GLU A 44 3.38 14.02 2.32
CA GLU A 44 2.40 13.42 1.43
C GLU A 44 3.08 12.83 0.18
N ARG A 45 4.03 11.88 0.27
CA ARG A 45 4.53 11.19 -0.95
C ARG A 45 3.54 10.16 -1.48
N THR A 46 2.75 9.60 -0.58
CA THR A 46 1.79 8.56 -0.88
C THR A 46 0.42 9.02 -0.42
N GLU A 47 -0.56 8.81 -1.29
CA GLU A 47 -1.96 9.00 -0.98
C GLU A 47 -2.69 7.70 -1.27
N VAL A 48 -3.57 7.30 -0.37
CA VAL A 48 -4.40 6.13 -0.59
C VAL A 48 -5.85 6.55 -0.57
N ARG A 49 -6.55 6.11 -1.60
CA ARG A 49 -7.98 6.36 -1.78
C ARG A 49 -8.72 5.06 -1.82
N VAL A 50 -9.90 5.07 -1.22
CA VAL A 50 -10.87 3.99 -1.35
C VAL A 50 -12.04 4.52 -2.14
N TYR A 51 -12.30 3.88 -3.26
CA TYR A 51 -13.46 4.11 -4.10
C TYR A 51 -14.46 3.00 -3.83
N ARG A 52 -15.71 3.36 -3.61
CA ARG A 52 -16.80 2.41 -3.40
C ARG A 52 -17.77 2.52 -4.56
N PHE A 53 -18.09 1.38 -5.17
CA PHE A 53 -18.96 1.24 -6.32
C PHE A 53 -20.13 0.31 -5.97
N GLY A 54 -21.36 0.76 -6.21
CA GLY A 54 -22.59 0.05 -5.84
C GLY A 54 -23.83 0.92 -6.07
N ASP A 55 -25.00 0.48 -5.61
CA ASP A 55 -26.29 1.11 -5.93
C ASP A 55 -26.36 2.59 -5.49
N ASN A 56 -26.10 3.46 -6.47
CA ASN A 56 -26.49 4.87 -6.61
C ASN A 56 -25.65 5.96 -5.92
N ASP A 57 -24.52 5.66 -5.27
CA ASP A 57 -23.60 6.71 -4.79
C ASP A 57 -22.14 6.24 -4.84
N ASP A 58 -21.48 6.52 -5.96
CA ASP A 58 -20.04 6.28 -6.12
C ASP A 58 -19.27 7.29 -5.25
N PHE A 59 -18.75 6.81 -4.12
CA PHE A 59 -18.05 7.64 -3.15
C PHE A 59 -16.55 7.36 -3.14
N CYS A 60 -15.74 8.41 -3.13
CA CYS A 60 -14.28 8.35 -3.00
C CYS A 60 -13.84 9.01 -1.70
N ARG A 61 -13.06 8.29 -0.90
CA ARG A 61 -12.47 8.82 0.33
C ARG A 61 -10.96 8.71 0.33
N LYS A 62 -10.29 9.82 0.69
CA LYS A 62 -8.87 9.81 1.07
C LYS A 62 -8.74 9.25 2.48
N ILE A 63 -7.94 8.21 2.66
CA ILE A 63 -7.62 7.71 4.00
C ILE A 63 -6.57 8.64 4.60
N GLN A 64 -6.83 9.16 5.81
CA GLN A 64 -5.92 10.11 6.44
C GLN A 64 -4.62 9.44 6.88
N GLY A 65 -3.50 10.04 6.44
CA GLY A 65 -2.15 9.79 6.92
C GLY A 65 -1.51 8.50 6.40
N PHE A 66 -0.35 8.64 5.74
CA PHE A 66 0.84 7.80 6.02
C PHE A 66 2.05 8.28 5.18
N PRO A 67 3.11 8.85 5.79
CA PRO A 67 4.32 9.23 5.07
C PRO A 67 5.28 8.03 4.91
N ILE A 68 4.81 6.91 4.36
CA ILE A 68 5.68 5.79 3.99
C ILE A 68 5.82 5.69 2.50
N PHE A 69 6.98 5.23 2.07
CA PHE A 69 7.25 4.92 0.69
C PHE A 69 6.87 3.46 0.43
N PRO A 70 5.76 3.17 -0.27
CA PRO A 70 5.36 1.80 -0.56
C PRO A 70 6.33 1.17 -1.56
N ILE A 71 6.69 -0.10 -1.32
CA ILE A 71 7.56 -0.88 -2.21
C ILE A 71 6.77 -2.10 -2.73
N GLN A 72 7.16 -2.59 -3.90
CA GLN A 72 6.57 -3.74 -4.56
C GLN A 72 5.07 -3.68 -4.86
N LEU A 73 4.46 -2.50 -4.98
CA LEU A 73 3.02 -2.40 -5.18
C LEU A 73 2.50 -3.16 -6.43
N HIS A 74 3.35 -3.36 -7.44
CA HIS A 74 3.06 -4.06 -8.71
C HIS A 74 2.68 -5.54 -8.61
N GLN A 75 2.53 -6.12 -7.41
CA GLN A 75 2.22 -7.54 -7.27
C GLN A 75 0.73 -7.74 -7.02
N ASP A 76 0.08 -8.43 -7.96
CA ASP A 76 -1.39 -8.61 -8.08
C ASP A 76 -2.09 -9.28 -6.88
N ARG A 77 -1.34 -9.75 -5.86
CA ARG A 77 -1.88 -10.65 -4.82
C ARG A 77 -1.40 -10.26 -3.43
N LYS A 78 -2.02 -9.23 -2.86
CA LYS A 78 -1.75 -8.83 -1.48
C LYS A 78 -2.99 -8.70 -0.59
N CYS A 79 -4.14 -9.16 -1.06
CA CYS A 79 -5.37 -9.18 -0.27
C CYS A 79 -5.49 -10.50 0.52
N VAL A 80 -5.63 -10.43 1.84
CA VAL A 80 -5.94 -11.58 2.72
C VAL A 80 -6.96 -11.13 3.76
N ASN A 81 -8.05 -11.87 3.97
CA ASN A 81 -9.01 -11.60 5.05
C ASN A 81 -9.43 -10.12 5.13
N ASP A 82 -9.84 -9.53 4.00
CA ASP A 82 -10.25 -8.12 3.89
C ASP A 82 -9.17 -7.08 4.18
N THR A 83 -7.89 -7.49 4.17
CA THR A 83 -6.75 -6.58 4.32
C THR A 83 -5.95 -6.50 3.03
N PHE A 84 -5.66 -5.28 2.55
CA PHE A 84 -4.70 -5.03 1.47
C PHE A 84 -3.33 -4.81 2.11
N ASN A 85 -2.36 -5.66 1.79
CA ASN A 85 -1.06 -5.71 2.48
C ASN A 85 0.06 -5.23 1.54
N TRP A 86 1.12 -4.59 2.03
CA TRP A 86 2.31 -4.29 1.22
C TRP A 86 3.51 -3.99 2.10
N LEU A 87 4.70 -4.08 1.53
CA LEU A 87 5.91 -3.58 2.17
C LEU A 87 6.05 -2.08 1.95
N ALA A 88 6.56 -1.39 2.95
CA ALA A 88 6.92 0.01 2.81
C ALA A 88 8.18 0.35 3.59
N LEU A 89 8.78 1.48 3.22
CA LEU A 89 9.89 2.09 3.92
C LEU A 89 9.41 3.33 4.67
N ARG A 90 9.66 3.36 5.99
CA ARG A 90 9.49 4.58 6.78
C ARG A 90 10.73 5.47 6.65
N ASN A 91 10.51 6.80 6.68
CA ASN A 91 11.58 7.80 6.65
C ASN A 91 12.55 7.64 5.45
N TYR A 92 12.06 7.13 4.31
CA TYR A 92 12.88 6.94 3.11
C TYR A 92 12.82 8.15 2.19
N ASN A 93 13.98 8.78 2.00
CA ASN A 93 14.09 10.12 1.42
C ASN A 93 14.71 10.15 0.01
N SER A 94 15.09 8.99 -0.53
CA SER A 94 15.76 8.87 -1.84
C SER A 94 14.78 8.44 -2.95
N HIS A 95 15.25 8.49 -4.20
CA HIS A 95 14.68 7.67 -5.26
C HIS A 95 14.82 6.19 -4.89
N TYR A 96 13.72 5.45 -4.99
CA TYR A 96 13.71 4.06 -4.60
C TYR A 96 14.64 3.22 -5.44
N LYS A 97 15.59 2.61 -4.74
CA LYS A 97 16.45 1.55 -5.24
C LYS A 97 16.68 0.60 -4.07
N TRP A 98 16.44 -0.69 -4.29
CA TRP A 98 16.81 -1.69 -3.30
C TRP A 98 18.34 -1.71 -3.15
N ASP A 99 18.82 -1.26 -2.00
CA ASP A 99 20.24 -1.17 -1.70
C ASP A 99 20.46 -1.28 -0.19
N ARG A 100 21.16 -2.34 0.22
CA ARG A 100 21.48 -2.64 1.62
C ARG A 100 22.33 -1.58 2.31
N ASP A 101 23.03 -0.73 1.53
CA ASP A 101 23.88 0.33 2.07
C ASP A 101 23.06 1.59 2.38
N THR A 102 21.83 1.70 1.85
CA THR A 102 20.95 2.87 2.04
C THR A 102 19.67 2.57 2.81
N ILE A 103 19.21 1.32 2.81
CA ILE A 103 18.03 0.85 3.51
C ILE A 103 18.47 0.14 4.79
N THR A 104 17.82 0.46 5.92
CA THR A 104 18.01 -0.29 7.16
C THR A 104 16.82 -1.21 7.42
N ILE A 105 17.05 -2.30 8.16
CA ILE A 105 15.99 -3.25 8.50
C ILE A 105 14.88 -2.56 9.31
N ASP A 106 15.25 -1.61 10.15
CA ASP A 106 14.32 -0.80 10.91
C ASP A 106 13.44 0.08 10.02
N GLN A 107 13.86 0.46 8.81
CA GLN A 107 13.00 1.22 7.90
C GLN A 107 11.91 0.37 7.28
N LEU A 108 12.09 -0.95 7.21
CA LEU A 108 11.16 -1.88 6.57
C LEU A 108 10.00 -2.23 7.50
N VAL A 109 8.78 -2.07 6.96
CA VAL A 109 7.55 -2.41 7.65
C VAL A 109 6.54 -3.04 6.71
N ILE A 110 5.67 -3.88 7.28
CA ILE A 110 4.50 -4.42 6.57
C ILE A 110 3.32 -3.52 6.92
N ASN A 111 2.67 -2.96 5.91
CA ASN A 111 1.46 -2.17 6.06
C ASN A 111 0.26 -2.98 5.61
N LEU A 112 -0.80 -2.89 6.40
CA LEU A 112 -2.05 -3.55 6.14
C LEU A 112 -3.13 -2.47 6.19
N LEU A 113 -3.93 -2.42 5.15
CA LEU A 113 -5.14 -1.62 5.11
C LEU A 113 -6.33 -2.55 5.32
N ASP A 114 -6.97 -2.46 6.48
CA ASP A 114 -8.26 -3.09 6.75
C ASP A 114 -9.32 -2.39 5.89
N LEU A 115 -9.85 -3.09 4.89
CA LEU A 115 -10.81 -2.55 3.91
C LEU A 115 -12.23 -2.44 4.47
N SER A 116 -12.53 -3.19 5.53
CA SER A 116 -13.81 -3.12 6.24
C SER A 116 -13.87 -1.87 7.12
N LYS A 117 -12.76 -1.54 7.79
CA LYS A 117 -12.66 -0.39 8.71
C LYS A 117 -11.96 0.83 8.12
N GLU A 118 -11.42 0.70 6.91
CA GLU A 118 -10.61 1.71 6.21
C GLU A 118 -9.45 2.24 7.08
N ARG A 119 -8.76 1.32 7.79
CA ARG A 119 -7.73 1.68 8.77
C ARG A 119 -6.41 0.97 8.51
N TYR A 120 -5.33 1.74 8.64
CA TYR A 120 -3.97 1.21 8.60
C TYR A 120 -3.57 0.49 9.88
N ILE A 121 -2.81 -0.58 9.70
CA ILE A 121 -2.03 -1.23 10.74
C ILE A 121 -0.63 -1.45 10.18
N GLN A 122 0.38 -1.06 10.96
CA GLN A 122 1.79 -1.23 10.62
C GLN A 122 2.38 -2.31 11.53
N PHE A 123 3.12 -3.25 10.94
CA PHE A 123 3.85 -4.28 11.67
C PHE A 123 5.33 -4.19 11.36
N SER A 124 6.14 -4.55 12.35
CA SER A 124 7.54 -4.88 12.13
C SER A 124 7.65 -6.17 11.30
N LEU A 125 8.84 -6.42 10.78
CA LEU A 125 9.11 -7.68 10.09
C LEU A 125 8.97 -8.89 11.01
N PRO A 126 8.70 -10.09 10.46
CA PRO A 126 8.70 -11.32 11.23
C PRO A 126 10.05 -11.57 11.90
N ARG A 127 10.05 -12.29 13.03
CA ARG A 127 11.28 -12.67 13.72
C ARG A 127 12.18 -13.49 12.80
N GLY A 128 13.48 -13.21 12.82
CA GLY A 128 14.48 -13.84 11.95
C GLY A 128 14.87 -13.00 10.72
N PHE A 129 14.17 -11.90 10.47
CA PHE A 129 14.55 -10.90 9.47
C PHE A 129 15.19 -9.69 10.15
N ASP A 130 16.37 -9.91 10.74
CA ASP A 130 17.11 -8.91 11.51
C ASP A 130 18.16 -8.15 10.69
N GLN A 131 18.31 -8.51 9.40
CA GLN A 131 19.26 -7.90 8.47
C GLN A 131 18.61 -7.68 7.11
N VAL A 132 19.08 -6.64 6.40
CA VAL A 132 18.61 -6.33 5.04
C VAL A 132 19.19 -7.35 4.06
N SER A 133 18.30 -8.03 3.34
CA SER A 133 18.68 -9.02 2.32
C SER A 133 19.34 -8.35 1.11
N LEU A 134 20.20 -9.10 0.41
CA LEU A 134 20.73 -8.69 -0.90
C LEU A 134 19.62 -8.59 -1.95
N VAL A 135 18.55 -9.36 -1.78
CA VAL A 135 17.39 -9.40 -2.66
C VAL A 135 16.23 -8.69 -1.97
N GLU A 136 15.47 -7.91 -2.73
CA GLU A 136 14.29 -7.22 -2.23
C GLU A 136 13.27 -8.24 -1.68
N PRO A 137 12.92 -8.17 -0.37
CA PRO A 137 12.01 -9.11 0.25
C PRO A 137 10.62 -8.92 -0.32
N ASN A 138 9.85 -9.99 -0.41
CA ASN A 138 8.52 -9.98 -0.95
C ASN A 138 7.44 -10.23 0.11
N VAL A 139 6.32 -9.51 0.01
CA VAL A 139 5.08 -9.86 0.70
C VAL A 139 4.06 -10.37 -0.30
N SER A 140 3.69 -11.64 -0.14
CA SER A 140 2.77 -12.36 -1.01
C SER A 140 1.70 -13.10 -0.20
N VAL A 141 0.72 -13.65 -0.91
CA VAL A 141 -0.36 -14.45 -0.33
C VAL A 141 -0.25 -15.88 -0.80
N LEU A 142 -0.13 -16.81 0.15
CA LEU A 142 -0.13 -18.25 -0.11
C LEU A 142 -1.19 -18.91 0.78
N THR A 143 -2.19 -19.55 0.16
CA THR A 143 -3.24 -20.31 0.87
C THR A 143 -3.85 -19.50 2.03
N ASP A 144 -4.27 -18.27 1.73
CA ASP A 144 -4.87 -17.32 2.69
C ASP A 144 -3.96 -16.88 3.85
N CYS A 145 -2.65 -17.12 3.73
CA CYS A 145 -1.65 -16.62 4.68
C CYS A 145 -0.78 -15.55 4.02
N LEU A 146 -0.43 -14.53 4.80
CA LEU A 146 0.57 -13.55 4.40
C LEU A 146 1.97 -14.17 4.55
N CYS A 147 2.69 -14.27 3.45
CA CYS A 147 4.05 -14.80 3.42
C CYS A 147 5.05 -13.67 3.18
N PHE A 148 6.15 -13.72 3.93
CA PHE A 148 7.31 -12.86 3.76
C PHE A 148 8.50 -13.74 3.34
N SER A 149 9.17 -13.39 2.24
CA SER A 149 10.27 -14.17 1.65
C SER A 149 11.39 -13.29 1.13
#